data_AF-A0A931P928-F1
#
_entry.id   AF-A0A931P928-F1
#
_cell.length_a   1.000
_cell.length_b   1.000
_cell.length_c   1.000
_cell.angle_alpha   90.00
_cell.angle_beta   90.00
_cell.angle_gamma   90.00
#
_symmetry.space_group_name_H-M   'P 1'
#
loop_
_entity.id
_entity.type
_entity.pdbx_description
1 polymer ?
#
loop_
_entity_poly.entity_id
_entity_poly.type
_entity_poly.pdbx_seq_one_letter_code
_entity_poly.pdbx_strand_id
1 'polypeptide(L)'
;MAEKGTVFQTGGGGVNFEQFIQASFSVTLLVKGNAPTLPSNEVSEIVLQASNRGWATDDLLVTAKSKQHQHKLLIQAKHNLTFSSDNTVFKEVITAFWKDFNSPQFNKTHDRLIIAKSRLNNIERNHIKTLLNYAKTHNSESDFLSEVNRLKSKKEKLDMFRQLLQVANDSTPVNDADLWQFCRVVDILG
;
A
#
# COMPACT_ATOMS: atom_id res chain seq x y z
N MET A 1 13.26 19.69 -25.52
CA MET A 1 12.61 18.42 -25.92
C MET A 1 11.37 18.26 -25.06
N ALA A 2 10.18 18.38 -25.64
CA ALA A 2 8.93 18.24 -24.90
C ALA A 2 8.66 16.76 -24.62
N GLU A 3 8.46 16.42 -23.34
CA GLU A 3 7.98 15.11 -22.92
C GLU A 3 6.60 14.87 -23.53
N LYS A 4 6.53 13.89 -24.45
CA LYS A 4 5.26 13.38 -24.96
C LYS A 4 4.56 12.61 -23.84
N GLY A 5 3.75 13.30 -23.05
CA GLY A 5 2.66 12.66 -22.32
C GLY A 5 1.79 11.91 -23.33
N THR A 6 1.54 10.62 -23.08
CA THR A 6 0.61 9.85 -23.94
C THR A 6 -0.77 10.47 -23.81
N VAL A 7 -1.57 10.45 -24.89
CA VAL A 7 -2.97 10.97 -24.92
C VAL A 7 -3.83 10.39 -23.77
N PHE A 8 -3.43 9.24 -23.22
CA PHE A 8 -4.06 8.59 -22.07
C PHE A 8 -3.79 9.27 -20.72
N GLN A 9 -2.60 9.86 -20.53
CA GLN A 9 -2.24 10.63 -19.34
C GLN A 9 -2.86 12.03 -19.37
N THR A 10 -2.99 12.64 -20.56
CA THR A 10 -3.70 13.92 -20.75
C THR A 10 -5.22 13.76 -20.94
N GLY A 11 -5.72 12.55 -21.19
CA GLY A 11 -7.13 12.23 -21.42
C GLY A 11 -7.87 11.61 -20.22
N GLY A 12 -7.35 11.73 -19.00
CA GLY A 12 -8.07 11.35 -17.77
C GLY A 12 -8.04 9.86 -17.41
N GLY A 13 -7.25 9.01 -18.08
CA GLY A 13 -7.22 7.57 -17.79
C GLY A 13 -6.78 7.21 -16.36
N GLY A 14 -5.89 8.01 -15.77
CA GLY A 14 -5.52 7.89 -14.35
C GLY A 14 -6.64 8.29 -13.40
N VAL A 15 -7.30 9.42 -13.68
CA VAL A 15 -8.43 9.95 -12.89
C VAL A 15 -9.63 9.00 -12.93
N ASN A 16 -9.94 8.44 -14.10
CA ASN A 16 -11.01 7.46 -14.26
C ASN A 16 -10.78 6.20 -13.42
N PHE A 17 -9.53 5.76 -13.28
CA PHE A 17 -9.20 4.60 -12.44
C PHE A 17 -9.37 4.91 -10.95
N GLU A 18 -8.91 6.06 -10.49
CA GLU A 18 -9.10 6.48 -9.11
C GLU A 18 -10.59 6.57 -8.76
N GLN A 19 -11.38 7.24 -9.62
CA GLN A 19 -12.83 7.32 -9.49
C GLN A 19 -13.49 5.93 -9.50
N PHE A 20 -13.01 5.01 -10.32
CA PHE A 20 -13.50 3.62 -10.34
C PHE A 20 -13.25 2.90 -9.01
N ILE A 21 -12.05 3.05 -8.42
CA ILE A 21 -11.73 2.49 -7.10
C ILE A 21 -12.64 3.11 -6.03
N GLN A 22 -12.76 4.44 -6.00
CA GLN A 22 -13.61 5.15 -5.05
C GLN A 22 -15.09 4.76 -5.18
N ALA A 23 -15.62 4.63 -6.40
CA ALA A 23 -16.96 4.17 -6.67
C ALA A 23 -17.17 2.71 -6.23
N SER A 24 -16.20 1.83 -6.49
CA SER A 24 -16.27 0.41 -6.09
C SER A 24 -16.38 0.27 -4.56
N PHE A 25 -15.58 1.03 -3.81
CA PHE A 25 -15.70 1.06 -2.35
C PHE A 25 -17.03 1.69 -1.91
N SER A 26 -17.47 2.76 -2.56
CA SER A 26 -18.77 3.40 -2.24
C SER A 26 -19.95 2.44 -2.39
N VAL A 27 -19.97 1.64 -3.47
CA VAL A 27 -20.96 0.56 -3.64
C VAL A 27 -20.82 -0.48 -2.54
N THR A 28 -19.58 -0.86 -2.17
CA THR A 28 -19.31 -1.82 -1.09
C THR A 28 -19.88 -1.32 0.24
N LEU A 29 -19.76 -0.04 0.56
CA LEU A 29 -20.39 0.57 1.75
C LEU A 29 -21.92 0.48 1.69
N LEU A 30 -22.54 0.82 0.55
CA LEU A 30 -24.00 0.80 0.40
C LEU A 30 -24.60 -0.60 0.58
N VAL A 31 -23.91 -1.63 0.09
CA VAL A 31 -24.35 -3.02 0.22
C VAL A 31 -23.86 -3.69 1.51
N LYS A 32 -23.19 -2.94 2.40
CA LYS A 32 -22.57 -3.47 3.63
C LYS A 32 -21.65 -4.68 3.34
N GLY A 33 -20.89 -4.55 2.26
CA GLY A 33 -19.95 -5.56 1.82
C GLY A 33 -18.64 -5.55 2.61
N ASN A 34 -17.81 -6.54 2.34
CA ASN A 34 -16.52 -6.70 2.99
C ASN A 34 -15.44 -5.90 2.25
N ALA A 35 -14.57 -5.23 3.00
CA ALA A 35 -13.35 -4.66 2.46
C ALA A 35 -12.35 -5.77 2.10
N PRO A 36 -11.57 -5.59 1.01
CA PRO A 36 -10.54 -6.56 0.63
C PRO A 36 -9.41 -6.62 1.67
N THR A 37 -8.58 -7.66 1.60
CA THR A 37 -7.36 -7.87 2.43
C THR A 37 -7.59 -8.15 3.93
N LEU A 38 -8.81 -8.00 4.41
CA LEU A 38 -9.19 -8.28 5.81
C LEU A 38 -10.12 -9.50 5.91
N PRO A 39 -9.96 -10.37 6.92
CA PRO A 39 -10.93 -11.42 7.19
C PRO A 39 -12.25 -10.81 7.71
N SER A 40 -13.39 -11.44 7.37
CA SER A 40 -14.76 -11.15 7.86
C SER A 40 -14.97 -9.77 8.51
N ASN A 41 -15.18 -8.76 7.66
CA ASN A 41 -15.33 -7.36 8.04
C ASN A 41 -16.47 -6.73 7.23
N GLU A 42 -17.09 -5.67 7.73
CA GLU A 42 -18.10 -4.87 7.00
C GLU A 42 -17.60 -3.44 6.85
N VAL A 43 -17.65 -2.88 5.64
CA VAL A 43 -17.32 -1.47 5.40
C VAL A 43 -18.35 -0.58 6.09
N SER A 44 -17.90 0.36 6.92
CA SER A 44 -18.77 1.23 7.71
C SER A 44 -18.61 2.72 7.42
N GLU A 45 -17.46 3.15 6.88
CA GLU A 45 -17.22 4.55 6.50
C GLU A 45 -16.23 4.61 5.33
N ILE A 46 -16.42 5.61 4.47
CA ILE A 46 -15.50 5.96 3.41
C ILE A 46 -15.23 7.46 3.48
N VAL A 47 -13.96 7.83 3.38
CA VAL A 47 -13.51 9.21 3.23
C VAL A 47 -12.69 9.29 1.94
N LEU A 48 -13.16 10.09 0.99
CA LEU A 48 -12.39 10.47 -0.20
C LEU A 48 -11.47 11.63 0.18
N GLN A 49 -10.25 11.66 -0.36
CA GLN A 49 -9.27 12.72 -0.07
C GLN A 49 -9.00 12.86 1.44
N ALA A 50 -8.38 11.83 2.02
CA ALA A 50 -8.16 11.68 3.46
C ALA A 50 -7.14 12.67 4.05
N SER A 51 -6.48 13.50 3.22
CA SER A 51 -5.61 14.59 3.70
C SER A 51 -6.32 15.55 4.65
N ASN A 52 -7.62 15.82 4.43
CA ASN A 52 -8.43 16.65 5.32
C ASN A 52 -8.69 16.02 6.71
N ARG A 53 -8.41 14.73 6.88
CA ARG A 53 -8.46 13.99 8.15
C ARG A 53 -7.06 13.80 8.76
N GLY A 54 -6.03 14.45 8.21
CA GLY A 54 -4.67 14.40 8.72
C GLY A 54 -3.87 13.15 8.33
N TRP A 55 -4.29 12.43 7.29
CA TRP A 55 -3.53 11.34 6.69
C TRP A 55 -2.63 11.86 5.55
N ALA A 56 -1.46 11.26 5.38
CA ALA A 56 -0.57 11.56 4.26
C ALA A 56 -1.02 10.84 2.97
N THR A 57 -1.62 9.65 3.09
CA THR A 57 -2.27 8.94 1.98
C THR A 57 -3.61 9.58 1.67
N ASP A 58 -3.77 10.13 0.47
CA ASP A 58 -4.90 11.00 0.16
C ASP A 58 -6.09 10.28 -0.50
N ASP A 59 -5.86 9.46 -1.53
CA ASP A 59 -6.93 9.09 -2.48
C ASP A 59 -8.19 8.49 -1.81
N LEU A 60 -8.03 7.63 -0.79
CA LEU A 60 -9.15 6.95 -0.14
C LEU A 60 -8.79 6.40 1.25
N LEU A 61 -9.63 6.68 2.24
CA LEU A 61 -9.66 5.99 3.54
C LEU A 61 -10.95 5.18 3.65
N VAL A 62 -10.82 3.91 4.00
CA VAL A 62 -11.95 3.01 4.27
C VAL A 62 -11.88 2.52 5.70
N THR A 63 -12.94 2.72 6.46
CA THR A 63 -13.10 2.11 7.77
C THR A 63 -13.97 0.87 7.64
N ALA A 64 -13.46 -0.27 8.07
CA ALA A 64 -14.19 -1.53 8.13
C ALA A 64 -14.23 -2.06 9.56
N LYS A 65 -15.32 -2.74 9.94
CA LYS A 65 -15.52 -3.32 11.27
C LYS A 65 -15.58 -4.83 11.17
N SER A 66 -14.73 -5.51 11.92
CA SER A 66 -14.91 -6.92 12.24
C SER A 66 -15.66 -7.06 13.57
N LYS A 67 -15.92 -8.30 14.01
CA LYS A 67 -16.58 -8.55 15.32
C LYS A 67 -15.79 -7.99 16.51
N GLN A 68 -14.46 -7.86 16.37
CA GLN A 68 -13.55 -7.54 17.47
C GLN A 68 -12.86 -6.19 17.29
N HIS A 69 -12.64 -5.77 16.05
CA HIS A 69 -11.78 -4.62 15.75
C HIS A 69 -12.36 -3.72 14.66
N GLN A 70 -11.98 -2.46 14.73
CA GLN A 70 -12.12 -1.53 13.63
C GLN A 70 -10.78 -1.45 12.89
N HIS A 71 -10.85 -1.44 11.57
CA HIS A 71 -9.71 -1.43 10.66
C HIS A 71 -9.79 -0.19 9.78
N LYS A 72 -8.65 0.47 9.58
CA LYS A 72 -8.49 1.52 8.58
C LYS A 72 -7.67 1.00 7.41
N LEU A 73 -8.18 1.17 6.20
CA LEU A 73 -7.47 0.91 4.96
C LEU A 73 -7.19 2.25 4.30
N LEU A 74 -5.92 2.67 4.32
CA LEU A 74 -5.46 3.84 3.58
C LEU A 74 -5.02 3.37 2.20
N ILE A 75 -5.71 3.84 1.17
CA ILE A 75 -5.57 3.34 -0.19
C ILE A 75 -5.03 4.46 -1.07
N GLN A 76 -3.94 4.16 -1.78
CA GLN A 76 -3.47 4.96 -2.90
C GLN A 76 -3.79 4.24 -4.21
N ALA A 77 -4.58 4.85 -5.07
CA ALA A 77 -4.95 4.34 -6.38
C ALA A 77 -4.06 4.93 -7.47
N LYS A 78 -3.30 4.07 -8.16
CA LYS A 78 -2.48 4.45 -9.31
C LYS A 78 -2.74 3.51 -10.47
N HIS A 79 -3.33 4.03 -11.56
CA HIS A 79 -3.66 3.22 -12.75
C HIS A 79 -2.44 2.46 -13.29
N ASN A 80 -1.32 3.17 -13.42
CA ASN A 80 -0.03 2.59 -13.78
C ASN A 80 1.02 3.05 -12.76
N LEU A 81 1.66 2.10 -12.10
CA LEU A 81 2.71 2.34 -11.13
C LEU A 81 3.80 1.29 -11.31
N THR A 82 5.03 1.76 -11.47
CA THR A 82 6.21 0.90 -11.56
C THR A 82 6.83 0.80 -10.18
N PHE A 83 6.88 -0.40 -9.63
CA PHE A 83 7.54 -0.65 -8.35
C PHE A 83 9.07 -0.69 -8.52
N SER A 84 9.69 0.48 -8.40
CA SER A 84 11.14 0.66 -8.46
C SER A 84 11.56 1.79 -7.52
N SER A 85 12.74 1.63 -6.91
CA SER A 85 13.39 2.67 -6.10
C SER A 85 13.74 3.93 -6.88
N ASP A 86 13.66 3.93 -8.21
CA ASP A 86 13.91 5.12 -9.05
C ASP A 86 12.61 5.82 -9.47
N ASN A 87 11.46 5.18 -9.27
CA ASN A 87 10.17 5.75 -9.67
C ASN A 87 9.72 6.81 -8.64
N THR A 88 9.63 8.07 -9.08
CA THR A 88 9.26 9.21 -8.22
C THR A 88 7.87 9.05 -7.62
N VAL A 89 6.88 8.62 -8.40
CA VAL A 89 5.52 8.38 -7.92
C VAL A 89 5.51 7.30 -6.83
N PHE A 90 6.26 6.21 -7.03
CA PHE A 90 6.33 5.15 -6.01
C PHE A 90 7.03 5.64 -4.73
N LYS A 91 8.08 6.47 -4.85
CA LYS A 91 8.70 7.13 -3.69
C LYS A 91 7.69 7.98 -2.91
N GLU A 92 6.88 8.77 -3.60
CA GLU A 92 5.84 9.60 -2.97
C GLU A 92 4.82 8.73 -2.22
N VAL A 93 4.34 7.65 -2.84
CA VAL A 93 3.42 6.70 -2.20
C VAL A 93 4.04 6.08 -0.94
N ILE A 94 5.26 5.56 -1.04
CA ILE A 94 5.94 4.96 0.12
C ILE A 94 6.25 5.99 1.20
N THR A 95 6.53 7.24 0.83
CA THR A 95 6.75 8.34 1.78
C THR A 95 5.47 8.69 2.54
N ALA A 96 4.33 8.77 1.85
CA ALA A 96 3.03 8.97 2.49
C ALA A 96 2.69 7.79 3.43
N PHE A 97 2.89 6.57 2.96
CA PHE A 97 2.69 5.35 3.74
C PHE A 97 3.57 5.31 4.99
N TRP A 98 4.83 5.73 4.89
CA TRP A 98 5.76 5.77 6.01
C TRP A 98 5.35 6.80 7.07
N LYS A 99 4.86 7.97 6.64
CA LYS A 99 4.31 8.98 7.55
C LYS A 99 3.08 8.46 8.29
N ASP A 100 2.17 7.81 7.57
CA ASP A 100 0.97 7.24 8.17
C ASP A 100 1.29 6.08 9.10
N PHE A 101 2.21 5.19 8.71
CA PHE A 101 2.68 4.06 9.54
C PHE A 101 3.23 4.51 10.90
N ASN A 102 3.90 5.66 10.94
CA ASN A 102 4.47 6.23 12.17
C ASN A 102 3.52 7.20 12.89
N SER A 103 2.34 7.47 12.33
CA SER A 103 1.33 8.30 12.97
C SER A 103 0.71 7.57 14.18
N PRO A 104 0.45 8.28 15.31
CA PRO A 104 -0.25 7.68 16.45
C PRO A 104 -1.68 7.25 16.12
N GLN A 105 -2.26 7.73 15.02
CA GLN A 105 -3.59 7.35 14.56
C GLN A 105 -3.62 5.97 13.89
N PHE A 106 -2.47 5.45 13.46
CA PHE A 106 -2.35 4.21 12.70
C PHE A 106 -2.12 3.02 13.61
N ASN A 107 -2.99 2.02 13.52
CA ASN A 107 -2.84 0.78 14.27
C ASN A 107 -2.06 -0.25 13.46
N LYS A 108 -0.75 -0.41 13.75
CA LYS A 108 0.15 -1.34 13.04
C LYS A 108 -0.30 -2.82 13.06
N THR A 109 -1.24 -3.20 13.92
CA THR A 109 -1.80 -4.56 13.96
C THR A 109 -3.02 -4.70 13.04
N HIS A 110 -3.92 -3.71 13.03
CA HIS A 110 -5.25 -3.83 12.43
C HIS A 110 -5.44 -3.03 11.14
N ASP A 111 -4.70 -1.93 10.99
CA ASP A 111 -4.80 -1.03 9.85
C ASP A 111 -3.89 -1.51 8.71
N ARG A 112 -4.18 -1.10 7.48
CA ARG A 112 -3.42 -1.47 6.27
C ARG A 112 -3.18 -0.28 5.37
N LEU A 113 -2.08 -0.35 4.64
CA LEU A 113 -1.67 0.60 3.62
C LEU A 113 -1.75 -0.11 2.27
N ILE A 114 -2.59 0.35 1.36
CA ILE A 114 -2.95 -0.41 0.16
C ILE A 114 -2.60 0.39 -1.09
N ILE A 115 -1.84 -0.24 -1.98
CA ILE A 115 -1.66 0.26 -3.34
C ILE A 115 -2.68 -0.43 -4.25
N ALA A 116 -3.61 0.32 -4.80
CA ALA A 116 -4.52 -0.14 -5.84
C ALA A 116 -3.95 0.17 -7.22
N LYS A 117 -3.68 -0.86 -8.02
CA LYS A 117 -3.15 -0.77 -9.38
C LYS A 117 -4.07 -1.52 -10.34
N SER A 118 -4.24 -1.02 -11.57
CA SER A 118 -5.19 -1.62 -12.52
C SER A 118 -4.84 -3.05 -12.93
N ARG A 119 -3.55 -3.35 -13.09
CA ARG A 119 -3.03 -4.68 -13.41
C ARG A 119 -1.66 -4.90 -12.78
N LEU A 120 -1.51 -6.04 -12.11
CA LEU A 120 -0.21 -6.54 -11.70
C LEU A 120 0.38 -7.47 -12.76
N ASN A 121 1.65 -7.26 -13.11
CA ASN A 121 2.38 -8.21 -13.95
C ASN A 121 2.89 -9.41 -13.13
N ASN A 122 3.38 -10.45 -13.80
CA ASN A 122 3.82 -11.69 -13.15
C ASN A 122 4.97 -11.47 -12.15
N ILE A 123 5.89 -10.54 -12.45
CA ILE A 123 7.02 -10.22 -11.56
C ILE A 123 6.48 -9.56 -10.28
N GLU A 124 5.54 -8.62 -10.41
CA GLU A 124 4.95 -7.92 -9.28
C GLU A 124 4.16 -8.87 -8.37
N ARG A 125 3.38 -9.79 -8.96
CA ARG A 125 2.66 -10.83 -8.20
C ARG A 125 3.62 -11.80 -7.50
N ASN A 126 4.58 -12.36 -8.24
CA ASN A 126 5.44 -13.44 -7.74
C ASN A 126 6.52 -12.95 -6.78
N HIS A 127 7.00 -11.71 -6.95
CA HIS A 127 8.08 -11.19 -6.11
C HIS A 127 7.56 -10.24 -5.05
N ILE A 128 6.82 -9.19 -5.41
CA ILE A 128 6.43 -8.12 -4.47
C ILE A 128 5.25 -8.56 -3.62
N LYS A 129 4.12 -8.92 -4.22
CA LYS A 129 2.92 -9.33 -3.46
C LYS A 129 3.21 -10.52 -2.55
N THR A 130 3.98 -11.48 -3.07
CA THR A 130 4.41 -12.64 -2.27
C THR A 130 5.40 -12.27 -1.16
N LEU A 131 6.28 -11.27 -1.34
CA LEU A 131 7.13 -10.75 -0.26
C LEU A 131 6.29 -10.12 0.86
N LEU A 132 5.30 -9.30 0.51
CA LEU A 132 4.37 -8.70 1.48
C LEU A 132 3.54 -9.77 2.20
N ASN A 133 3.11 -10.82 1.49
CA ASN A 133 2.44 -11.96 2.11
C ASN A 133 3.35 -12.69 3.10
N TYR A 134 4.63 -12.90 2.77
CA TYR A 134 5.59 -13.50 3.69
C TYR A 134 5.71 -12.67 4.96
N ALA A 135 5.79 -11.34 4.85
CA ALA A 135 5.88 -10.48 6.02
C ALA A 135 4.72 -10.76 6.99
N LYS A 136 3.49 -10.92 6.47
CA LYS A 136 2.27 -11.15 7.26
C LYS A 136 2.19 -12.51 7.94
N THR A 137 2.67 -13.57 7.28
CA THR A 137 2.51 -14.95 7.77
C THR A 137 3.60 -15.37 8.74
N HIS A 138 4.73 -14.68 8.77
CA HIS A 138 5.82 -14.97 9.69
C HIS A 138 5.55 -14.43 11.10
N ASN A 139 6.02 -15.17 12.11
CA ASN A 139 5.82 -14.84 13.51
C ASN A 139 6.92 -13.92 14.07
N SER A 140 8.08 -13.85 13.40
CA SER A 140 9.22 -13.02 13.81
C SER A 140 9.92 -12.39 12.61
N GLU A 141 10.61 -11.28 12.88
CA GLU A 141 11.48 -10.59 11.94
C GLU A 141 12.60 -11.51 11.44
N SER A 142 13.25 -12.25 12.35
CA SER A 142 14.36 -13.14 12.00
C SER A 142 13.93 -14.24 11.03
N ASP A 143 12.75 -14.84 11.26
CA ASP A 143 12.24 -15.89 10.36
C ASP A 143 11.96 -15.31 8.97
N PHE A 144 11.28 -14.16 8.92
CA PHE A 144 10.99 -13.46 7.67
C PHE A 144 12.26 -13.12 6.89
N LEU A 145 13.25 -12.51 7.53
CA LEU A 145 14.51 -12.14 6.88
C LEU A 145 15.29 -13.37 6.42
N SER A 146 15.29 -14.45 7.22
CA SER A 146 15.99 -15.68 6.86
C SER A 146 15.44 -16.30 5.57
N GLU A 147 14.12 -16.30 5.40
CA GLU A 147 13.49 -16.84 4.18
C GLU A 147 13.69 -15.91 2.99
N VAL A 148 13.49 -14.60 3.18
CA VAL A 148 13.65 -13.61 2.10
C VAL A 148 15.09 -13.59 1.57
N ASN A 149 16.08 -13.69 2.47
CA ASN A 149 17.48 -13.66 2.09
C ASN A 149 17.96 -14.90 1.33
N ARG A 150 17.22 -16.02 1.37
CA ARG A 150 17.52 -17.22 0.59
C ARG A 150 17.26 -17.05 -0.90
N LEU A 151 16.34 -16.15 -1.28
CA LEU A 151 15.91 -15.94 -2.66
C LEU A 151 16.39 -14.58 -3.16
N LYS A 152 17.35 -14.56 -4.08
CA LYS A 152 17.93 -13.32 -4.64
C LYS A 152 16.88 -12.31 -5.08
N SER A 153 15.87 -12.75 -5.82
CA SER A 153 14.78 -11.89 -6.31
C SER A 153 13.91 -11.30 -5.20
N LYS A 154 13.81 -11.96 -4.03
CA LYS A 154 13.07 -11.46 -2.86
C LYS A 154 13.90 -10.47 -2.07
N LYS A 155 15.17 -10.81 -1.85
CA LYS A 155 16.15 -9.93 -1.23
C LYS A 155 16.23 -8.59 -1.95
N GLU A 156 16.34 -8.60 -3.28
CA GLU A 156 16.35 -7.37 -4.10
C GLU A 156 15.09 -6.51 -3.90
N LYS A 157 13.91 -7.12 -3.73
CA LYS A 157 12.67 -6.37 -3.46
C LYS A 157 12.62 -5.83 -2.03
N LEU A 158 13.12 -6.59 -1.06
CA LEU A 158 13.22 -6.10 0.31
C LEU A 158 14.23 -4.94 0.42
N ASP A 159 15.37 -5.03 -0.26
CA ASP A 159 16.37 -3.98 -0.33
C ASP A 159 15.83 -2.71 -1.01
N MET A 160 15.00 -2.86 -2.05
CA MET A 160 14.25 -1.74 -2.64
C MET A 160 13.34 -1.06 -1.61
N PHE A 161 12.57 -1.82 -0.82
CA PHE A 161 11.76 -1.24 0.26
C PHE A 161 12.63 -0.55 1.31
N ARG A 162 13.74 -1.16 1.72
CA ARG A 162 14.71 -0.57 2.66
C ARG A 162 15.23 0.78 2.17
N GLN A 163 15.62 0.87 0.91
CA GLN A 163 16.08 2.12 0.30
C GLN A 163 14.97 3.19 0.28
N LEU A 164 13.75 2.82 -0.11
CA LEU A 164 12.61 3.73 -0.16
C LEU A 164 12.24 4.25 1.24
N LEU A 165 12.25 3.37 2.24
CA LEU A 165 11.97 3.73 3.63
C LEU A 165 13.07 4.59 4.23
N GLN A 166 14.35 4.33 3.90
CA GLN A 166 15.43 5.22 4.32
C GLN A 166 15.22 6.64 3.78
N VAL A 167 14.86 6.78 2.51
CA VAL A 167 14.55 8.10 1.93
C VAL A 167 13.35 8.75 2.62
N ALA A 168 12.29 7.98 2.88
CA ALA A 168 11.09 8.46 3.59
C ALA A 168 11.36 8.83 5.05
N ASN A 169 12.42 8.26 5.65
CA ASN A 169 12.86 8.48 7.02
C ASN A 169 14.00 9.51 7.09
N ASP A 170 13.91 10.58 6.30
CA ASP A 170 14.90 11.66 6.26
C ASP A 170 16.33 11.18 6.01
N SER A 171 16.48 10.20 5.10
CA SER A 171 17.75 9.52 4.79
C SER A 171 18.37 8.72 5.94
N THR A 172 17.64 8.53 7.04
CA THR A 172 18.08 7.75 8.20
C THR A 172 17.80 6.27 7.99
N PRO A 173 18.78 5.38 8.19
CA PRO A 173 18.58 3.94 8.04
C PRO A 173 17.41 3.42 8.89
N VAL A 174 16.55 2.63 8.27
CA VAL A 174 15.44 1.94 8.95
C VAL A 174 15.92 0.58 9.44
N ASN A 175 15.63 0.28 10.70
CA ASN A 175 15.98 -1.02 11.28
C ASN A 175 15.13 -2.14 10.67
N ASP A 176 15.60 -3.36 10.81
CA ASP A 176 14.98 -4.52 10.19
C ASP A 176 13.58 -4.84 10.77
N ALA A 177 13.36 -4.55 12.06
CA ALA A 177 12.06 -4.71 12.72
C ALA A 177 10.99 -3.80 12.10
N ASP A 178 11.31 -2.52 11.91
CA ASP A 178 10.42 -1.53 11.30
C ASP A 178 10.19 -1.82 9.83
N LEU A 179 11.23 -2.25 9.09
CA LEU A 179 11.10 -2.69 7.71
C LEU A 179 10.12 -3.86 7.59
N TRP A 180 10.27 -4.88 8.45
CA TRP A 180 9.36 -6.03 8.47
C TRP A 180 7.93 -5.61 8.85
N GLN A 181 7.76 -4.82 9.92
CA GLN A 181 6.43 -4.32 10.33
C GLN A 181 5.76 -3.47 9.26
N PHE A 182 6.50 -2.65 8.54
CA PHE A 182 5.98 -1.89 7.41
C PHE A 182 5.50 -2.83 6.29
N CYS A 183 6.33 -3.80 5.89
CA CYS A 183 5.94 -4.79 4.88
C CYS A 183 4.71 -5.62 5.29
N ARG A 184 4.48 -5.83 6.60
CA ARG A 184 3.30 -6.54 7.11
C ARG A 184 1.99 -5.80 6.86
N VAL A 185 2.00 -4.48 6.96
CA VAL A 185 0.77 -3.68 6.85
C VAL A 185 0.50 -3.24 5.41
N VAL A 186 1.50 -3.35 4.52
CA VAL A 186 1.37 -2.98 3.11
C VAL A 186 0.72 -4.10 2.28
N ASP A 187 -0.19 -3.69 1.39
CA ASP A 187 -0.93 -4.57 0.50
C ASP A 187 -1.03 -4.04 -0.92
N ILE A 188 -1.24 -4.95 -1.88
CA ILE A 188 -1.41 -4.59 -3.30
C ILE A 188 -2.65 -5.25 -3.89
N LEU A 189 -3.55 -4.41 -4.40
CA LEU A 189 -4.73 -4.77 -5.17
C LEU A 189 -4.46 -4.55 -6.67
N GLY A 190 -4.82 -5.52 -7.51
CA GLY A 190 -4.72 -5.44 -8.97
C GLY A 190 -4.84 -6.80 -9.64
#